data_AF-A0A7Y2PIB7-F1
#
_entry.id   AF-A0A7Y2PIB7-F1
#
_cell.length_a   1.000
_cell.length_b   1.000
_cell.length_c   1.000
_cell.angle_alpha   90.00
_cell.angle_beta   90.00
_cell.angle_gamma   90.00
#
_symmetry.space_group_name_H-M   'P 1'
#
loop_
_entity.id
_entity.type
_entity.pdbx_description
1 polymer ?
#
loop_
_entity_poly.entity_id
_entity_poly.type
_entity_poly.pdbx_seq_one_letter_code
_entity_poly.pdbx_strand_id
1 'polypeptide(L)'
;LNLLQREFPDDTCPIRTALVTARSAPAHERVIRTLRDWDIRLDESLFLGGLDKSAFLEAFAADVFFDDQAGHCERARQVVATGHVPHGISNESRDLAPE
;
A
#
# COMPACT_ATOMS: atom_id res chain seq x y z
N LEU A 1 -2.85 0.81 10.11
CA LEU A 1 -3.54 -0.15 9.22
C LEU A 1 -3.89 -1.43 9.97
N ASN A 2 -2.90 -2.21 10.44
CA ASN A 2 -3.12 -3.47 11.18
C ASN A 2 -4.08 -3.32 12.37
N LEU A 3 -3.87 -2.34 13.26
CA LEU A 3 -4.76 -2.11 14.41
C LEU A 3 -6.23 -1.95 13.99
N LEU A 4 -6.47 -1.15 12.95
CA LEU A 4 -7.82 -0.90 12.46
C LEU A 4 -8.40 -2.14 11.76
N GLN A 5 -7.61 -2.88 10.99
CA GLN A 5 -8.06 -4.14 10.40
C GLN A 5 -8.42 -5.20 11.46
N ARG A 6 -7.74 -5.20 12.62
CA ARG A 6 -8.03 -6.12 13.74
C ARG A 6 -9.29 -5.77 14.53
N GLU A 7 -9.77 -4.53 14.45
CA GLU A 7 -11.01 -4.11 15.11
C GLU A 7 -12.27 -4.65 14.40
N PHE A 8 -12.15 -5.13 13.17
CA PHE A 8 -13.26 -5.62 12.36
C PHE A 8 -13.01 -7.06 11.90
N PRO A 9 -14.05 -7.91 11.83
CA PRO A 9 -13.97 -9.19 11.14
C PRO A 9 -13.60 -9.02 9.67
N ASP A 10 -12.95 -10.03 9.09
CA ASP A 10 -12.39 -9.97 7.73
C ASP A 10 -13.41 -9.63 6.64
N ASP A 11 -14.64 -10.12 6.77
CA ASP A 11 -15.74 -9.94 5.84
C ASP A 11 -16.44 -8.57 5.95
N THR A 12 -16.19 -7.85 7.05
CA THR A 12 -16.87 -6.59 7.40
C THR A 12 -15.89 -5.44 7.63
N CYS A 13 -14.60 -5.67 7.38
CA CYS A 13 -13.58 -4.63 7.46
C CYS A 13 -13.88 -3.50 6.47
N PRO A 14 -14.06 -2.25 6.94
CA PRO A 14 -14.47 -1.13 6.09
C PRO A 14 -13.34 -0.64 5.17
N ILE A 15 -12.10 -1.08 5.43
CA ILE A 15 -10.93 -0.71 4.63
C ILE A 15 -10.51 -1.88 3.76
N ARG A 16 -10.48 -1.65 2.44
CA ARG A 16 -9.86 -2.53 1.46
C ARG A 16 -8.49 -1.97 1.06
N THR A 17 -7.53 -2.85 0.93
CA THR A 17 -6.12 -2.52 0.78
C THR A 17 -5.57 -3.19 -0.46
N ALA A 18 -4.93 -2.40 -1.32
CA ALA A 18 -4.32 -2.89 -2.54
C ALA A 18 -2.84 -2.53 -2.57
N LEU A 19 -2.00 -3.48 -2.97
CA LEU A 19 -0.59 -3.23 -3.27
C LEU A 19 -0.42 -3.01 -4.77
N VAL A 20 0.11 -1.84 -5.16
CA VAL A 20 0.38 -1.51 -6.56
C VAL A 20 1.87 -1.28 -6.78
N THR A 21 2.51 -2.12 -7.59
CA THR A 21 3.94 -1.98 -7.89
C THR A 21 4.23 -2.01 -9.39
N ALA A 22 5.16 -1.14 -9.82
CA ALA A 22 5.66 -1.12 -11.19
C ALA A 22 6.66 -2.27 -11.47
N ARG A 23 7.16 -2.95 -10.42
CA ARG A 23 8.12 -4.05 -10.56
C ARG A 23 7.42 -5.36 -10.93
N SER A 24 8.01 -6.13 -11.83
CA SER A 24 7.62 -7.50 -12.15
C SER A 24 8.07 -8.49 -11.05
N ALA A 25 7.53 -9.71 -11.08
CA ALA A 25 8.05 -10.85 -10.31
C ALA A 25 9.55 -11.05 -10.58
N PRO A 26 10.44 -11.28 -9.58
CA PRO A 26 10.22 -11.69 -8.17
C PRO A 26 10.43 -10.57 -7.13
N ALA A 27 10.66 -9.32 -7.55
CA ALA A 27 11.07 -8.23 -6.65
C ALA A 27 9.98 -7.77 -5.65
N HIS A 28 8.76 -8.30 -5.77
CA HIS A 28 7.63 -7.98 -4.91
C HIS A 28 7.49 -8.89 -3.67
N GLU A 29 8.17 -10.03 -3.66
CA GLU A 29 8.03 -11.01 -2.57
C GLU A 29 8.43 -10.40 -1.22
N ARG A 30 9.45 -9.52 -1.23
CA ARG A 30 9.89 -8.78 -0.03
C ARG A 30 8.77 -7.93 0.56
N VAL A 31 8.03 -7.18 -0.26
CA VAL A 31 6.93 -6.32 0.23
C VAL A 31 5.80 -7.16 0.81
N ILE A 32 5.43 -8.25 0.15
CA ILE A 32 4.38 -9.14 0.65
C ILE A 32 4.80 -9.76 1.99
N ARG A 33 6.05 -10.22 2.10
CA ARG A 33 6.61 -10.75 3.35
C ARG A 33 6.56 -9.71 4.47
N THR A 34 7.05 -8.50 4.22
CA THR A 34 7.01 -7.41 5.22
C THR A 34 5.59 -7.08 5.67
N LEU A 35 4.63 -6.99 4.75
CA LEU A 35 3.23 -6.71 5.12
C LEU A 35 2.61 -7.85 5.93
N ARG A 36 2.92 -9.10 5.60
CA ARG A 36 2.50 -10.27 6.40
C ARG A 36 3.15 -10.30 7.78
N ASP A 37 4.43 -9.96 7.88
CA ASP A 37 5.15 -9.87 9.16
C ASP A 37 4.54 -8.78 10.06
N TRP A 38 3.96 -7.73 9.46
CA TRP A 38 3.22 -6.68 10.15
C TRP A 38 1.73 -7.00 10.34
N ASP A 39 1.30 -8.21 9.96
CA ASP A 39 -0.08 -8.68 10.04
C ASP A 39 -1.07 -7.75 9.30
N ILE A 40 -0.62 -7.13 8.21
CA ILE A 40 -1.46 -6.33 7.33
C ILE A 40 -2.03 -7.24 6.26
N ARG A 41 -3.36 -7.37 6.25
CA ARG A 41 -4.08 -8.06 5.17
C ARG A 41 -4.01 -7.20 3.91
N LEU A 42 -3.77 -7.85 2.77
CA LEU A 42 -3.94 -7.28 1.44
C LEU A 42 -5.15 -7.93 0.79
N ASP A 43 -6.08 -7.11 0.31
CA ASP A 43 -7.25 -7.58 -0.43
C ASP A 43 -6.91 -7.80 -1.90
N GLU A 44 -6.06 -6.92 -2.47
CA GLU A 44 -5.61 -7.01 -3.85
C GLU A 44 -4.10 -6.75 -3.99
N SER A 45 -3.48 -7.34 -5.02
CA SER A 45 -2.09 -7.04 -5.37
C SER A 45 -1.90 -7.03 -6.87
N LEU A 46 -1.30 -5.96 -7.40
CA LEU A 46 -1.08 -5.78 -8.82
C LEU A 46 0.38 -5.46 -9.16
N PHE A 47 0.88 -6.21 -10.14
CA PHE A 47 2.21 -6.07 -10.72
C PHE A 47 2.07 -5.48 -12.12
N LEU A 48 2.24 -4.17 -12.22
CA LEU A 48 1.98 -3.42 -13.44
C LEU A 48 3.07 -3.58 -14.51
N GLY A 49 4.26 -4.10 -14.15
CA GLY A 49 5.33 -4.37 -15.11
C GLY A 49 5.74 -3.15 -15.96
N GLY A 50 5.55 -1.93 -15.46
CA GLY A 50 5.80 -0.68 -16.18
C GLY A 50 4.56 0.03 -16.73
N LEU A 51 3.36 -0.56 -16.61
CA LEU A 51 2.09 0.12 -16.94
C LEU A 51 1.81 1.29 -15.99
N ASP A 52 1.01 2.26 -16.46
CA ASP A 52 0.64 3.43 -15.67
C ASP A 52 -0.29 3.03 -14.51
N LYS A 53 0.07 3.49 -13.29
CA LYS A 53 -0.68 3.21 -12.07
C LYS A 53 -2.06 3.87 -12.08
N SER A 54 -2.22 5.02 -12.75
CA SER A 54 -3.41 5.85 -12.69
C SER A 54 -4.65 5.12 -13.22
N ALA A 55 -4.49 4.36 -14.32
CA ALA A 55 -5.57 3.56 -14.89
C ALA A 55 -6.07 2.47 -13.93
N PHE A 56 -5.17 1.88 -13.14
CA PHE A 56 -5.57 0.93 -12.11
C PHE A 56 -6.26 1.62 -10.94
N LEU A 57 -5.73 2.75 -10.46
CA LEU A 57 -6.31 3.48 -9.33
C LEU A 57 -7.76 3.90 -9.62
N GLU A 58 -8.03 4.30 -10.86
CA GLU A 58 -9.38 4.60 -11.34
C GLU A 58 -10.25 3.34 -11.42
N ALA A 59 -9.76 2.25 -12.02
CA ALA A 59 -10.50 0.99 -12.15
C ALA A 59 -10.80 0.32 -10.79
N PHE A 60 -9.88 0.44 -9.83
CA PHE A 60 -10.04 -0.03 -8.46
C PHE A 60 -10.95 0.88 -7.62
N ALA A 61 -11.29 2.07 -8.13
CA ALA A 61 -12.00 3.11 -7.40
C ALA A 61 -11.33 3.42 -6.04
N ALA A 62 -10.02 3.63 -6.08
CA ALA A 62 -9.25 3.93 -4.88
C ALA A 62 -9.72 5.25 -4.23
N ASP A 63 -9.99 5.24 -2.94
CA ASP A 63 -10.29 6.46 -2.18
C ASP A 63 -9.03 7.26 -1.86
N VAL A 64 -7.94 6.55 -1.52
CA VAL A 64 -6.65 7.15 -1.13
C VAL A 64 -5.49 6.34 -1.71
N PHE A 65 -4.45 7.03 -2.19
CA PHE A 65 -3.23 6.45 -2.73
C PHE A 65 -1.97 7.03 -2.06
N PHE A 66 -0.99 6.17 -1.78
CA PHE A 66 0.30 6.55 -1.21
C PHE A 66 1.45 6.02 -2.05
N ASP A 67 2.45 6.88 -2.31
CA ASP A 67 3.67 6.52 -3.05
C ASP A 67 4.86 7.34 -2.56
N ASP A 68 6.07 6.82 -2.73
CA ASP A 68 7.31 7.47 -2.29
C ASP A 68 7.96 8.34 -3.38
N GLN A 69 7.50 8.19 -4.62
CA GLN A 69 7.98 8.98 -5.76
C GLN A 69 7.01 10.09 -6.10
N ALA A 70 7.50 11.34 -6.04
CA ALA A 70 6.71 12.52 -6.37
C ALA A 70 6.09 12.44 -7.79
N GLY A 71 6.80 11.86 -8.76
CA GLY A 71 6.29 11.68 -10.13
C GLY A 71 5.15 10.66 -10.26
N HIS A 72 5.03 9.69 -9.35
CA HIS A 72 3.83 8.85 -9.26
C HIS A 72 2.68 9.63 -8.63
N CYS A 73 2.98 10.40 -7.58
CA CYS A 73 1.97 11.17 -6.87
C CYS A 73 1.32 12.23 -7.77
N GLU A 74 2.12 12.92 -8.58
CA GLU A 74 1.67 13.97 -9.50
C GLU A 74 0.70 13.45 -10.58
N ARG A 75 0.87 12.19 -11.01
CA ARG A 75 -0.05 11.55 -11.95
C ARG A 75 -1.30 11.04 -11.25
N ALA A 76 -1.13 10.33 -10.13
CA ALA A 76 -2.25 9.74 -9.39
C ALA A 76 -3.22 10.77 -8.82
N ARG A 77 -2.74 11.97 -8.42
CA ARG A 77 -3.59 13.04 -7.85
C ARG A 77 -4.70 13.53 -8.79
N GLN A 78 -4.60 13.20 -10.08
CA GLN A 78 -5.63 13.54 -11.07
C GLN A 78 -6.88 12.67 -10.94
N VAL A 79 -6.75 11.48 -10.35
CA VAL A 79 -7.84 10.47 -10.26
C VAL A 79 -8.14 10.03 -8.82
N VAL A 80 -7.20 10.17 -7.88
CA VAL A 80 -7.36 9.74 -6.48
C VAL A 80 -6.67 10.68 -5.50
N ALA A 81 -7.23 10.83 -4.29
CA ALA A 81 -6.59 11.57 -3.22
C ALA A 81 -5.21 10.94 -2.90
N THR A 82 -4.14 11.72 -3.08
CA THR A 82 -2.78 11.17 -3.10
C THR A 82 -1.91 11.78 -2.01
N GLY A 83 -1.24 10.92 -1.23
CA GLY A 83 -0.24 11.29 -0.23
C GLY A 83 1.16 10.88 -0.67
N HIS A 84 2.07 11.85 -0.80
CA HIS A 84 3.49 11.56 -0.99
C HIS A 84 4.12 11.15 0.34
N VAL A 85 4.74 9.98 0.38
CA VAL A 85 5.48 9.47 1.54
C VAL A 85 6.96 9.81 1.36
N PRO A 86 7.53 10.70 2.19
CA PRO A 86 8.96 11.01 2.10
C PRO A 86 9.79 9.74 2.31
N HIS A 87 10.67 9.42 1.36
CA HIS A 87 11.65 8.34 1.53
C HIS A 87 12.91 8.87 2.20
N GLY A 88 13.62 8.00 2.93
CA GLY A 88 14.93 8.33 3.53
C GLY A 88 14.93 8.57 5.04
N ILE A 89 13.76 8.59 5.69
CA ILE A 89 13.67 8.53 7.16
C ILE A 89 13.41 7.07 7.53
N SER A 90 14.40 6.41 8.14
CA SER A 90 14.18 5.10 8.76
C SER A 90 13.31 5.29 9.99
N ASN A 91 12.18 4.58 10.07
CA ASN A 91 11.44 4.49 11.32
C ASN A 91 12.37 3.93 12.38
N GLU A 92 12.46 4.59 13.53
CA GLU A 92 13.13 4.03 14.70
C GLU A 92 12.42 2.71 15.04
N SER A 93 13.22 1.67 15.34
CA SER A 93 12.68 0.41 15.83
C SER A 93 11.89 0.72 17.10
N ARG A 94 10.57 0.64 17.01
CA ARG A 94 9.73 0.73 18.19
C ARG A 94 9.98 -0.57 18.96
N ASP A 95 10.80 -0.51 20.00
CA ASP A 95 10.90 -1.58 20.97
C ASP A 95 9.48 -1.84 21.47
N LEU A 96 8.90 -2.95 21.04
CA LEU A 96 7.67 -3.48 21.62
C LEU A 96 8.02 -3.80 23.07
N ALA A 97 7.74 -2.85 23.96
CA ALA A 97 7.82 -3.10 25.39
C ALA A 97 6.99 -4.36 25.69
N PRO A 98 7.56 -5.36 26.40
CA PRO A 98 6.76 -6.48 26.85
C PRO A 98 5.69 -5.97 27.82
N GLU A 99 4.51 -6.59 27.74
CA GLU A 99 3.31 -6.30 28.55
C GLU A 99 3.57 -6.16 30.06
#